data_AF-A0A7C8EMC5-F1
#
_entry.id   AF-A0A7C8EMC5-F1
#
_cell.length_a   1.000
_cell.length_b   1.000
_cell.length_c   1.000
_cell.angle_alpha   90.00
_cell.angle_beta   90.00
_cell.angle_gamma   90.00
#
_symmetry.space_group_name_H-M   'P 1'
#
loop_
_entity.id
_entity.type
_entity.pdbx_description
1 polymer ?
#
loop_
_entity_poly.entity_id
_entity_poly.type
_entity_poly.pdbx_seq_one_letter_code
_entity_poly.pdbx_strand_id
1 'polypeptide(L)'
;MLKTMMTEMFGIDYPIQCGTLQWLSRAELVAAVANSGGLACIAAASFPKNGDLAKEIARTKELTNRPFGVNISLFPPATPEIIKEQILILIDMGIHIIETSGRSPEPYRN
;
A
#
# COMPACT_ATOMS: atom_id res chain seq x y z
N MET A 1 22.67 -3.45 8.89
CA MET A 1 21.58 -2.84 8.10
C MET A 1 22.13 -1.69 7.29
N LEU A 2 21.73 -1.57 6.02
CA LEU A 2 22.13 -0.46 5.15
C LEU A 2 21.28 0.76 5.49
N LYS A 3 21.91 1.90 5.83
CA LYS A 3 21.19 3.15 6.08
C LYS A 3 21.13 3.97 4.79
N THR A 4 19.92 4.25 4.35
CA THR A 4 19.59 5.03 3.16
C THR A 4 18.38 5.90 3.46
N MET A 5 18.11 6.90 2.62
CA MET A 5 16.88 7.70 2.73
C MET A 5 15.62 6.84 2.74
N MET A 6 15.59 5.75 1.96
CA MET A 6 14.42 4.85 1.88
C MET A 6 14.20 4.09 3.19
N THR A 7 15.25 3.50 3.75
CA THR A 7 15.17 2.75 5.02
C THR A 7 14.76 3.65 6.18
N GLU A 8 15.24 4.90 6.19
CA GLU A 8 14.92 5.88 7.24
C GLU A 8 13.49 6.43 7.07
N MET A 9 13.08 6.75 5.84
CA MET A 9 11.74 7.29 5.56
C MET A 9 10.62 6.31 5.86
N PHE A 10 10.80 5.03 5.52
CA PHE A 10 9.74 4.01 5.65
C PHE A 10 9.89 3.11 6.89
N GLY A 11 11.00 3.21 7.64
CA GLY A 11 11.25 2.36 8.80
C GLY A 11 11.45 0.87 8.45
N ILE A 12 12.17 0.59 7.37
CA ILE A 12 12.44 -0.76 6.86
C ILE A 12 13.94 -1.11 6.95
N ASP A 13 14.27 -2.40 6.98
CA ASP A 13 15.64 -2.89 7.24
C ASP A 13 16.52 -2.88 5.98
N TYR A 14 15.90 -3.05 4.81
CA TYR A 14 16.57 -3.11 3.50
C TYR A 14 15.97 -2.10 2.52
N PRO A 15 16.78 -1.40 1.70
CA PRO A 15 16.30 -0.47 0.67
C PRO A 15 15.76 -1.22 -0.55
N ILE A 16 14.84 -2.15 -0.32
CA ILE A 16 14.26 -3.04 -1.33
C ILE A 16 12.74 -2.93 -1.21
N GLN A 17 12.10 -2.61 -2.33
CA GLN A 17 10.66 -2.67 -2.48
C GLN A 17 10.29 -3.80 -3.44
N CYS A 18 9.38 -4.66 -3.00
CA CYS A 18 8.65 -5.53 -3.91
C CYS A 18 7.58 -4.68 -4.60
N GLY A 19 7.78 -4.43 -5.90
CA GLY A 19 6.83 -3.64 -6.68
C GLY A 19 5.42 -4.26 -6.63
N THR A 20 4.40 -3.42 -6.64
CA THR A 20 3.02 -3.89 -6.54
C THR A 20 2.59 -4.65 -7.77
N LEU A 21 1.99 -5.82 -7.56
CA LEU A 21 1.50 -6.73 -8.58
C LEU A 21 0.00 -6.91 -8.37
N GLN A 22 -0.81 -6.43 -9.32
CA GLN A 22 -2.26 -6.66 -9.26
C GLN A 22 -2.55 -8.16 -9.15
N TRP A 23 -3.54 -8.51 -8.33
CA TRP A 23 -3.94 -9.89 -7.99
C TRP A 23 -2.98 -10.67 -7.07
N LEU A 24 -1.68 -10.36 -7.09
CA LEU A 24 -0.65 -11.07 -6.31
C LEU A 24 -0.27 -10.36 -5.01
N SER A 25 -0.30 -9.03 -4.99
CA SER A 25 -0.01 -8.18 -3.83
C SER A 25 -1.16 -8.19 -2.81
N ARG A 26 -1.34 -9.36 -2.20
CA ARG A 26 -2.30 -9.69 -1.14
C ARG A 26 -1.61 -9.81 0.21
N ALA A 27 -2.41 -9.98 1.27
CA ALA A 27 -1.95 -9.94 2.66
C ALA A 27 -0.75 -10.86 2.93
N GLU A 28 -0.74 -12.09 2.39
CA GLU A 28 0.33 -13.06 2.59
C GLU A 28 1.65 -12.59 1.97
N LEU A 29 1.62 -12.08 0.73
CA LEU A 29 2.82 -11.58 0.05
C LEU A 29 3.35 -10.32 0.74
N VAL A 30 2.46 -9.37 1.03
CA VAL A 30 2.82 -8.10 1.64
C VAL A 30 3.42 -8.32 3.03
N ALA A 31 2.78 -9.15 3.85
CA ALA A 31 3.29 -9.48 5.18
C ALA A 31 4.62 -10.24 5.12
N ALA A 32 4.80 -11.16 4.17
CA ALA A 32 6.07 -11.87 4.00
C ALA A 32 7.23 -10.91 3.67
N VAL A 33 7.02 -9.95 2.76
CA VAL A 33 8.02 -8.94 2.40
C VAL A 33 8.31 -8.02 3.58
N ALA A 34 7.27 -7.52 4.26
CA ALA A 34 7.40 -6.64 5.42
C ALA A 34 8.16 -7.34 6.57
N ASN A 35 7.82 -8.59 6.88
CA ASN A 35 8.51 -9.41 7.88
C ASN A 35 9.98 -9.71 7.52
N SER A 36 10.30 -9.72 6.22
CA SER A 36 11.68 -9.86 5.71
C SER A 36 12.46 -8.54 5.73
N GLY A 37 11.83 -7.43 6.15
CA GLY A 37 12.48 -6.12 6.28
C GLY A 37 12.47 -5.26 5.01
N GLY A 38 11.73 -5.65 3.97
CA GLY A 38 11.50 -4.84 2.76
C GLY A 38 10.16 -4.11 2.79
N LEU A 39 9.89 -3.31 1.76
CA LEU A 39 8.60 -2.64 1.56
C LEU A 39 7.76 -3.38 0.51
N ALA A 40 6.47 -3.57 0.80
CA ALA A 40 5.47 -4.01 -0.16
C ALA A 40 4.15 -3.25 0.08
N CYS A 41 3.33 -3.16 -0.96
CA CYS A 41 2.03 -2.55 -0.87
C CYS A 41 0.92 -3.53 -1.30
N ILE A 42 -0.24 -3.45 -0.65
CA ILE A 42 -1.46 -4.14 -1.12
C ILE A 42 -1.93 -3.47 -2.41
N ALA A 43 -2.33 -4.25 -3.42
CA ALA A 43 -2.89 -3.69 -4.65
C ALA A 43 -4.38 -3.37 -4.49
N ALA A 44 -4.76 -2.11 -4.20
CA ALA A 44 -6.17 -1.72 -4.01
C ALA A 44 -7.04 -2.05 -5.22
N ALA A 45 -6.49 -1.94 -6.44
CA ALA A 45 -7.16 -2.30 -7.69
C ALA A 45 -7.55 -3.80 -7.81
N SER A 46 -7.08 -4.66 -6.90
CA SER A 46 -7.49 -6.07 -6.82
C SER A 46 -8.80 -6.27 -6.06
N PHE A 47 -9.32 -5.21 -5.42
CA PHE A 47 -10.50 -5.25 -4.56
C PHE A 47 -11.58 -4.31 -5.11
N PRO A 48 -12.57 -4.83 -5.86
CA PRO A 48 -13.63 -4.01 -6.45
C PRO A 48 -14.49 -3.27 -5.42
N LYS A 49 -14.56 -3.80 -4.18
CA LYS A 49 -15.31 -3.22 -3.08
C LYS A 49 -14.35 -2.73 -2.01
N ASN A 50 -14.55 -1.51 -1.55
CA ASN A 50 -13.80 -0.91 -0.45
C ASN A 50 -13.82 -1.75 0.84
N GLY A 51 -14.94 -2.42 1.13
CA GLY A 51 -15.03 -3.34 2.27
C GLY A 51 -14.10 -4.56 2.16
N ASP A 52 -13.78 -5.01 0.94
CA ASP A 52 -12.85 -6.13 0.75
C ASP A 52 -11.39 -5.67 0.86
N LEU A 53 -11.08 -4.46 0.41
CA LEU A 53 -9.78 -3.82 0.69
C LEU A 53 -9.56 -3.65 2.19
N ALA A 54 -10.57 -3.20 2.94
CA ALA A 54 -10.48 -3.04 4.38
C ALA A 54 -10.23 -4.37 5.11
N LYS A 55 -10.89 -5.46 4.68
CA LYS A 55 -10.61 -6.81 5.21
C LYS A 55 -9.18 -7.25 4.91
N GLU A 56 -8.68 -6.96 3.71
CA GLU A 56 -7.30 -7.33 3.33
C GLU A 56 -6.26 -6.55 4.15
N ILE A 57 -6.48 -5.26 4.40
CA ILE A 57 -5.62 -4.45 5.26
C ILE A 57 -5.64 -4.99 6.70
N ALA A 58 -6.83 -5.29 7.25
CA ALA A 58 -6.96 -5.88 8.57
C ALA A 58 -6.23 -7.22 8.66
N ARG A 59 -6.39 -8.09 7.65
CA ARG A 59 -5.68 -9.37 7.55
C ARG A 59 -4.16 -9.20 7.50
N THR A 60 -3.67 -8.20 6.77
CA THR A 60 -2.23 -7.92 6.69
C THR A 60 -1.68 -7.52 8.07
N LYS A 61 -2.42 -6.72 8.83
CA LYS A 61 -2.07 -6.34 10.21
C LYS A 61 -2.09 -7.50 11.21
N GLU A 62 -2.86 -8.55 10.96
CA GLU A 62 -2.79 -9.79 11.74
C GLU A 62 -1.51 -10.59 11.45
N LEU A 63 -0.95 -10.45 10.25
CA LEU A 63 0.22 -11.21 9.78
C LEU A 63 1.56 -10.49 10.02
N THR A 64 1.54 -9.18 10.22
CA THR A 64 2.75 -8.41 10.48
C THR A 64 2.49 -7.16 11.31
N ASN A 65 3.45 -6.83 12.17
CA ASN A 65 3.54 -5.53 12.87
C ASN A 65 4.55 -4.57 12.19
N ARG A 66 5.14 -4.98 11.04
CA ARG A 66 6.09 -4.16 10.29
C ARG A 66 5.34 -3.20 9.33
N PRO A 67 5.94 -2.05 8.97
CA PRO A 67 5.33 -1.13 8.02
C PRO A 67 5.05 -1.80 6.67
N PHE A 68 3.89 -1.46 6.09
CA PHE A 68 3.53 -1.79 4.72
C PHE A 68 2.66 -0.67 4.14
N GLY A 69 2.54 -0.63 2.81
CA GLY A 69 1.73 0.36 2.13
C GLY A 69 0.50 -0.19 1.42
N VAL A 70 -0.21 0.69 0.75
CA VAL A 70 -1.28 0.33 -0.20
C VAL A 70 -1.07 1.11 -1.49
N ASN A 71 -1.16 0.42 -2.63
CA ASN A 71 -1.11 1.03 -3.94
C ASN A 71 -2.49 1.55 -4.34
N ILE A 72 -2.55 2.82 -4.77
CA ILE A 72 -3.71 3.41 -5.44
C ILE A 72 -3.38 3.63 -6.92
N SER A 73 -4.10 2.91 -7.77
CA SER A 73 -3.95 2.97 -9.22
C SER A 73 -4.76 4.13 -9.80
N LEU A 74 -4.06 5.08 -10.43
CA LEU A 74 -4.61 6.28 -11.08
C LEU A 74 -4.82 6.05 -12.59
N PHE A 75 -5.31 4.87 -12.94
CA PHE A 75 -5.66 4.47 -14.31
C PHE A 75 -7.19 4.44 -14.49
N PRO A 76 -7.72 4.68 -15.69
CA PRO A 76 -9.13 4.39 -15.98
C PRO A 76 -9.48 2.94 -15.60
N PRO A 77 -10.63 2.69 -14.95
CA PRO A 77 -11.77 3.58 -14.75
C PRO A 77 -11.78 4.39 -13.43
N ALA A 78 -10.67 4.49 -12.69
CA ALA A 78 -10.65 5.21 -11.41
C ALA A 78 -11.03 6.70 -11.59
N THR A 79 -12.06 7.14 -10.88
CA THR A 79 -12.50 8.55 -10.83
C THR A 79 -11.92 9.25 -9.59
N PRO A 80 -11.85 10.60 -9.58
CA PRO A 80 -11.37 11.33 -8.41
C PRO A 80 -12.13 11.02 -7.12
N GLU A 81 -13.43 10.75 -7.21
CA GLU A 81 -14.27 10.39 -6.07
C GLU A 81 -13.87 9.03 -5.49
N ILE A 82 -13.67 8.03 -6.35
CA ILE A 82 -13.21 6.69 -5.94
C ILE A 82 -11.84 6.77 -5.28
N ILE A 83 -10.92 7.56 -5.86
CA ILE A 83 -9.57 7.74 -5.32
C ILE A 83 -9.62 8.38 -3.93
N LYS A 84 -10.42 9.45 -3.77
CA LYS A 84 -10.59 10.12 -2.46
C LYS A 84 -11.18 9.19 -1.41
N GLU A 85 -12.21 8.42 -1.77
CA GLU A 85 -12.81 7.45 -0.86
C GLU A 85 -11.80 6.39 -0.40
N GLN A 86 -10.99 5.86 -1.33
CA GLN A 86 -9.90 4.93 -0.99
C GLN A 86 -8.89 5.58 -0.04
N ILE A 87 -8.43 6.79 -0.31
CA ILE A 87 -7.48 7.52 0.57
C ILE A 87 -8.06 7.68 1.98
N LEU A 88 -9.33 8.08 2.10
CA LEU A 88 -10.00 8.24 3.40
C LEU A 88 -10.05 6.92 4.19
N ILE A 89 -10.39 5.82 3.52
CA ILE A 89 -10.35 4.48 4.13
C ILE A 89 -8.95 4.15 4.62
N LEU A 90 -7.91 4.42 3.82
CA LEU A 90 -6.52 4.16 4.23
C LEU A 90 -6.11 4.99 5.45
N ILE A 91 -6.55 6.25 5.54
CA ILE A 91 -6.32 7.12 6.69
C ILE A 91 -7.02 6.56 7.93
N ASP A 92 -8.31 6.22 7.84
CA ASP A 92 -9.08 5.65 8.96
C ASP A 92 -8.50 4.32 9.44
N MET A 93 -7.92 3.56 8.51
CA MET A 93 -7.23 2.30 8.80
C MET A 93 -5.78 2.50 9.26
N GLY A 94 -5.27 3.72 9.41
CA GLY A 94 -3.91 3.97 9.90
C GLY A 94 -2.82 3.44 8.97
N ILE A 95 -3.03 3.54 7.65
CA ILE A 95 -2.00 3.30 6.64
C ILE A 95 -1.25 4.61 6.39
N HIS A 96 0.07 4.56 6.53
CA HIS A 96 0.95 5.74 6.41
C HIS A 96 1.75 5.79 5.11
N ILE A 97 1.67 4.74 4.29
CA ILE A 97 2.44 4.62 3.04
C ILE A 97 1.46 4.35 1.89
N ILE A 98 1.43 5.26 0.93
CA ILE A 98 0.66 5.11 -0.31
C ILE A 98 1.63 5.09 -1.48
N GLU A 99 1.59 4.02 -2.27
CA GLU A 99 2.23 3.97 -3.58
C GLU A 99 1.20 4.39 -4.63
N THR A 100 1.54 5.31 -5.54
CA THR A 100 0.64 5.68 -6.65
C THR A 100 1.25 5.27 -7.97
N SER A 101 0.40 4.89 -8.93
CA SER A 101 0.83 4.51 -10.28
C SER A 101 -0.16 4.99 -11.32
N GLY A 102 0.32 5.39 -12.50
CA GLY A 102 -0.53 5.88 -13.60
C GLY A 102 -0.44 7.38 -13.78
N ARG A 103 -1.59 8.07 -13.78
CA ARG A 103 -1.66 9.53 -13.95
C ARG A 103 -1.04 10.29 -12.77
N SER A 104 -0.90 11.61 -12.91
CA SER A 104 -0.33 12.47 -11.86
C SER A 104 -1.11 12.35 -10.54
N PRO A 105 -0.44 12.08 -9.41
CA PRO A 105 -1.05 12.07 -8.08
C PRO A 105 -1.22 13.48 -7.49
N GLU A 106 -0.78 14.54 -8.19
CA GLU A 106 -0.75 15.90 -7.68
C GLU A 106 -2.03 16.38 -6.97
N PRO A 107 -3.24 16.09 -7.47
CA PRO A 107 -4.49 16.52 -6.81
C PRO A 107 -4.75 15.91 -5.42
N TYR A 108 -3.99 14.89 -5.01
CA TYR A 108 -4.22 14.10 -3.79
C TYR A 108 -3.12 14.22 -2.74
N ARG A 109 -2.16 15.13 -2.91
CA ARG A 109 -0.97 15.26 -2.04
C ARG A 109 -1.15 16.20 -0.84
N ASN A 110 -2.25 16.96 -0.78
CA ASN A 110 -2.53 17.98 0.25
C ASN A 110 -3.80 17.63 1.01
#